data_AF-A0A7X8ASY5-F1
#
_entry.id   AF-A0A7X8ASY5-F1
#
_cell.length_a   1.000
_cell.length_b   1.000
_cell.length_c   1.000
_cell.angle_alpha   90.00
_cell.angle_beta   90.00
_cell.angle_gamma   90.00
#
_symmetry.space_group_name_H-M   'P 1'
#
loop_
_entity.id
_entity.type
_entity.pdbx_description
1 polymer ?
#
loop_
_entity_poly.entity_id
_entity_poly.type
_entity_poly.pdbx_seq_one_letter_code
_entity_poly.pdbx_strand_id
1 'polypeptide(L)'
;MNIFVSGINYKITSIDIREKLKLTKESGEEALRQIIKLPEVLGCVILSTCNRTEIYIHSDNAGFNGEKIEKILCEIKGFDLYSFKKYFYFYSSKKAVEHVFKVACGLDSQLLGEDQILAQVKDAHFTSLECGTSNDVLNTLFRESITCAKKIKTFTALSKNSVSAGSLAVKLVKDYFKGNIEDKCALVIGTGEIGAVFHLSI
;
A
#
# COMPACT_ATOMS: atom_id res chain seq x y z
N MET A 1 16.84 9.17 15.34
CA MET A 1 16.26 8.09 14.50
C MET A 1 14.76 7.95 14.74
N ASN A 2 13.96 8.78 14.08
CA ASN A 2 12.50 8.68 14.13
C ASN A 2 11.97 8.28 12.75
N ILE A 3 11.12 7.25 12.73
CA ILE A 3 10.42 6.79 11.54
C ILE A 3 8.98 7.27 11.64
N PHE A 4 8.47 7.80 10.54
CA PHE A 4 7.10 8.28 10.47
C PHE A 4 6.41 7.65 9.27
N VAL A 5 5.10 7.51 9.35
CA VAL A 5 4.26 7.22 8.19
C VAL A 5 3.06 8.15 8.23
N SER A 6 2.82 8.87 7.13
CA SER A 6 1.55 9.54 6.87
C SER A 6 0.92 8.93 5.64
N GLY A 7 -0.40 8.78 5.65
CA GLY A 7 -1.09 8.23 4.49
C GLY A 7 -2.57 8.09 4.68
N ILE A 8 -3.20 7.51 3.67
CA ILE A 8 -4.60 7.12 3.67
C ILE A 8 -4.71 5.61 3.46
N ASN A 9 -5.74 4.99 4.01
CA ASN A 9 -6.03 3.57 3.80
C ASN A 9 -7.53 3.28 3.80
N TYR A 10 -7.88 2.06 3.37
CA TYR A 10 -9.27 1.60 3.23
C TYR A 10 -10.07 1.57 4.55
N LYS A 11 -9.41 1.55 5.73
CA LYS A 11 -10.11 1.46 7.02
C LYS A 11 -10.81 2.75 7.40
N ILE A 12 -10.26 3.88 6.95
CA ILE A 12 -10.73 5.22 7.34
C ILE A 12 -11.28 6.03 6.16
N THR A 13 -11.15 5.51 4.93
CA THR A 13 -11.41 6.27 3.71
C THR A 13 -12.17 5.46 2.66
N SER A 14 -13.22 6.05 2.07
CA SER A 14 -13.97 5.45 0.96
C SER A 14 -13.09 5.25 -0.28
N ILE A 15 -13.53 4.38 -1.19
CA ILE A 15 -12.79 4.12 -2.42
C ILE A 15 -12.62 5.38 -3.27
N ASP A 16 -13.66 6.21 -3.40
CA ASP A 16 -13.63 7.44 -4.20
C ASP A 16 -12.56 8.45 -3.75
N ILE A 17 -12.31 8.51 -2.43
CA ILE A 17 -11.28 9.38 -1.86
C ILE A 17 -9.89 8.75 -2.02
N ARG A 18 -9.79 7.42 -1.91
CA ARG A 18 -8.52 6.71 -2.13
C ARG A 18 -8.02 6.83 -3.57
N GLU A 19 -8.91 6.69 -4.54
CA GLU A 19 -8.53 6.80 -5.95
C GLU A 19 -7.99 8.18 -6.30
N LYS A 20 -8.56 9.23 -5.72
CA LYS A 20 -8.08 10.62 -5.88
C LYS A 20 -6.62 10.79 -5.47
N LEU A 21 -6.20 10.15 -4.38
CA LEU A 21 -4.84 10.27 -3.86
C LEU A 21 -3.90 9.12 -4.29
N LYS A 22 -4.39 8.17 -5.11
CA LYS A 22 -3.56 7.09 -5.67
C LYS A 22 -2.52 7.67 -6.63
N LEU A 23 -1.27 7.27 -6.47
CA LEU A 23 -0.17 7.74 -7.31
C LEU A 23 0.08 6.77 -8.46
N THR A 24 0.25 7.32 -9.66
CA THR A 24 0.93 6.63 -10.77
C THR A 24 2.42 6.60 -10.49
N LYS A 25 3.18 5.78 -11.23
CA LYS A 25 4.65 5.73 -11.13
C LYS A 25 5.26 7.13 -11.26
N GLU A 26 4.90 7.86 -12.30
CA GLU A 26 5.40 9.22 -12.58
C GLU A 26 5.09 10.20 -11.45
N SER A 27 3.83 10.24 -11.00
CA SER A 27 3.44 11.14 -9.89
C SER A 27 4.07 10.73 -8.55
N GLY A 28 4.37 9.44 -8.36
CA GLY A 28 5.07 8.93 -7.19
C GLY A 28 6.54 9.34 -7.18
N GLU A 29 7.23 9.22 -8.32
CA GLU A 29 8.62 9.68 -8.46
C GLU A 29 8.75 11.20 -8.31
N GLU A 30 7.76 11.96 -8.79
CA GLU A 30 7.68 13.41 -8.55
C GLU A 30 7.49 13.72 -7.07
N ALA A 31 6.55 13.04 -6.40
CA ALA A 31 6.33 13.20 -4.96
C ALA A 31 7.60 12.87 -4.15
N LEU A 32 8.30 11.78 -4.48
CA LEU A 32 9.57 11.43 -3.86
C LEU A 32 10.60 12.55 -3.98
N ARG A 33 10.77 13.10 -5.20
CA ARG A 33 11.71 14.19 -5.50
C ARG A 33 11.36 15.50 -4.80
N GLN A 34 10.08 15.80 -4.58
CA GLN A 34 9.66 16.98 -3.83
C GLN A 34 9.85 16.79 -2.32
N ILE A 35 9.47 15.62 -1.79
CA ILE A 35 9.50 15.33 -0.35
C ILE A 35 10.93 15.27 0.18
N ILE A 36 11.87 14.66 -0.56
CA ILE A 36 13.28 14.55 -0.12
C ILE A 36 13.99 15.90 -0.04
N LYS A 37 13.48 16.95 -0.70
CA LYS A 37 14.02 18.32 -0.62
C LYS A 37 13.64 19.05 0.67
N LEU A 38 12.71 18.50 1.46
CA LEU A 38 12.34 19.10 2.74
C LEU A 38 13.51 18.95 3.73
N PRO A 39 13.96 20.02 4.42
CA PRO A 39 15.14 19.99 5.30
C PRO A 39 15.08 18.97 6.43
N GLU A 40 13.87 18.59 6.85
CA GLU A 40 13.62 17.65 7.93
C GLU A 40 13.51 16.20 7.45
N VAL A 41 13.51 15.93 6.14
CA VAL A 41 13.39 14.59 5.56
C VAL A 41 14.77 14.08 5.18
N LEU A 42 15.21 13.02 5.85
CA LEU A 42 16.49 12.34 5.58
C LEU A 42 16.33 11.13 4.67
N GLY A 43 15.10 10.65 4.51
CA GLY A 43 14.76 9.56 3.60
C GLY A 43 13.26 9.44 3.42
N CYS A 44 12.83 8.98 2.25
CA CYS A 44 11.44 8.84 1.88
C CYS A 44 11.20 7.57 1.03
N VAL A 45 10.14 6.83 1.34
CA VAL A 45 9.59 5.73 0.53
C VAL A 45 8.08 5.91 0.38
N ILE A 46 7.56 5.74 -0.85
CA ILE A 46 6.12 5.84 -1.12
C ILE A 46 5.57 4.47 -1.52
N LEU A 47 4.54 4.03 -0.80
CA LEU A 47 3.75 2.85 -1.12
C LEU A 47 2.35 3.29 -1.56
N SER A 48 2.06 3.20 -2.86
CA SER A 48 0.73 3.48 -3.40
C SER A 48 0.14 2.25 -4.05
N THR A 49 -1.03 1.83 -3.56
CA THR A 49 -1.79 0.67 -4.03
C THR A 49 -3.25 1.07 -4.21
N CYS A 50 -4.13 0.13 -4.59
CA CYS A 50 -5.57 0.40 -4.55
C CYS A 50 -6.09 0.66 -3.12
N ASN A 51 -5.43 0.10 -2.10
CA ASN A 51 -5.91 0.09 -0.72
C ASN A 51 -5.27 1.12 0.20
N ARG A 52 -4.14 1.68 -0.20
CA ARG A 52 -3.40 2.66 0.60
C ARG A 52 -2.52 3.55 -0.27
N THR A 53 -2.31 4.77 0.19
CA THR A 53 -1.19 5.61 -0.26
C THR A 53 -0.48 6.11 0.99
N GLU A 54 0.73 5.63 1.20
CA GLU A 54 1.50 5.81 2.43
C GLU A 54 2.90 6.32 2.09
N ILE A 55 3.37 7.28 2.88
CA ILE A 55 4.68 7.91 2.76
C ILE A 55 5.45 7.63 4.05
N TYR A 56 6.51 6.84 3.93
CA TYR A 56 7.40 6.50 5.03
C TYR A 56 8.59 7.45 5.03
N ILE A 57 8.80 8.12 6.17
CA ILE A 57 9.82 9.15 6.33
C ILE A 57 10.80 8.74 7.42
N HIS A 58 12.08 8.95 7.15
CA HIS A 58 13.10 9.05 8.19
C HIS A 58 13.40 10.52 8.45
N SER A 59 13.34 10.93 9.71
CA SER A 59 13.66 12.30 10.16
C SER A 59 14.30 12.26 11.54
N ASP A 60 15.23 13.18 11.79
CA ASP A 60 15.76 13.43 13.14
C ASP A 60 15.00 14.53 13.90
N ASN A 61 14.03 15.19 13.25
CA ASN A 61 13.15 16.14 13.90
C ASN A 61 12.04 15.40 14.68
N ALA A 62 12.12 15.44 16.01
CA ALA A 62 11.09 14.86 16.88
C ALA A 62 9.71 15.55 16.74
N GLY A 63 9.67 16.80 16.27
CA GLY A 63 8.45 17.57 16.03
C GLY A 63 7.83 17.37 14.65
N PHE A 64 8.33 16.43 13.84
CA PHE A 64 7.77 16.15 12.52
C PHE A 64 6.29 15.69 12.61
N ASN A 65 5.40 16.33 11.84
CA ASN A 65 3.94 16.17 11.98
C ASN A 65 3.20 15.83 10.67
N GLY A 66 3.92 15.44 9.60
CA GLY A 66 3.34 14.97 8.35
C GLY A 66 2.67 16.03 7.47
N GLU A 67 2.39 17.24 7.97
CA GLU A 67 1.55 18.21 7.26
C GLU A 67 2.13 18.65 5.90
N LYS A 68 3.44 18.89 5.83
CA LYS A 68 4.10 19.28 4.58
C LYS A 68 4.08 18.17 3.53
N ILE A 69 4.24 16.91 3.93
CA ILE A 69 4.20 15.77 2.99
C ILE A 69 2.78 15.51 2.49
N GLU A 70 1.78 15.67 3.35
CA GLU A 70 0.37 15.56 2.98
C GLU A 70 -0.04 16.68 2.02
N LYS A 71 0.46 17.90 2.25
CA LYS A 71 0.28 19.04 1.35
C LYS A 71 0.83 18.76 -0.05
N ILE A 72 2.09 18.30 -0.14
CA ILE A 72 2.71 17.93 -1.42
C ILE A 72 1.88 16.87 -2.15
N LEU A 73 1.40 15.84 -1.43
CA LEU A 73 0.57 14.79 -2.03
C LEU A 73 -0.74 15.35 -2.61
N CYS A 74 -1.40 16.25 -1.87
CA CYS A 74 -2.63 16.89 -2.34
C CYS A 74 -2.36 17.80 -3.54
N GLU A 75 -1.30 18.61 -3.50
CA GLU A 75 -0.92 19.55 -4.58
C GLU A 75 -0.61 18.82 -5.89
N ILE A 76 0.13 17.70 -5.85
CA ILE A 76 0.41 16.85 -7.02
C ILE A 76 -0.89 16.34 -7.67
N LYS A 77 -1.96 16.19 -6.89
CA LYS A 77 -3.27 15.75 -7.35
C LYS A 77 -4.25 16.89 -7.63
N GLY A 78 -3.83 18.15 -7.46
CA GLY A 78 -4.69 19.31 -7.65
C GLY A 78 -5.75 19.47 -6.57
N PHE A 79 -5.51 18.94 -5.37
CA PHE A 79 -6.40 19.05 -4.23
C PHE A 79 -5.84 19.98 -3.15
N ASP A 80 -6.75 20.55 -2.38
CA ASP A 80 -6.45 21.31 -1.18
C ASP A 80 -6.34 20.38 0.05
N LEU A 81 -5.29 20.56 0.87
CA LEU A 81 -5.05 19.74 2.06
C LEU A 81 -6.18 19.87 3.08
N TYR A 82 -6.77 21.06 3.25
CA TYR A 82 -7.81 21.29 4.25
C TYR A 82 -9.01 20.35 4.04
N SER A 83 -9.37 20.12 2.77
CA SER A 83 -10.44 19.20 2.38
C SER A 83 -10.13 17.71 2.64
N PHE A 84 -8.85 17.33 2.64
CA PHE A 84 -8.40 15.94 2.73
C PHE A 84 -7.77 15.55 4.07
N LYS A 85 -7.37 16.51 4.92
CA LYS A 85 -6.64 16.28 6.17
C LYS A 85 -7.28 15.23 7.08
N LYS A 86 -8.62 15.21 7.16
CA LYS A 86 -9.39 14.26 7.98
C LYS A 86 -9.23 12.78 7.57
N TYR A 87 -8.78 12.50 6.36
CA TYR A 87 -8.57 11.15 5.86
C TYR A 87 -7.15 10.63 6.09
N PHE A 88 -6.22 11.51 6.45
CA PHE A 88 -4.85 11.11 6.75
C PHE A 88 -4.75 10.56 8.17
N TYR A 89 -3.98 9.49 8.31
CA TYR A 89 -3.46 9.06 9.61
C TYR A 89 -1.96 9.28 9.65
N PHE A 90 -1.44 9.41 10.87
CA PHE A 90 -0.02 9.61 11.12
C PHE A 90 0.45 8.71 12.25
N TYR A 91 1.49 7.93 12.01
CA TYR A 91 2.17 7.14 13.03
C TYR A 91 3.63 7.55 13.15
N SER A 92 4.13 7.51 14.39
CA SER A 92 5.52 7.82 14.73
C SER A 92 6.24 6.64 15.40
N SER A 93 7.55 6.63 15.20
CA SER A 93 8.53 5.73 15.79
C SER A 93 8.09 4.27 15.76
N LYS A 94 7.86 3.66 16.94
CA LYS A 94 7.50 2.24 17.05
C LYS A 94 6.23 1.90 16.27
N LYS A 95 5.21 2.76 16.28
CA LYS A 95 3.96 2.50 15.55
C LYS A 95 4.17 2.48 14.03
N ALA A 96 5.02 3.35 13.50
CA ALA A 96 5.35 3.37 12.08
C ALA A 96 6.12 2.11 11.65
N VAL A 97 7.07 1.66 12.48
CA VAL A 97 7.81 0.41 12.25
C VAL A 97 6.88 -0.80 12.31
N GLU A 98 6.03 -0.92 13.34
CA GLU A 98 5.06 -2.01 13.41
C GLU A 98 4.08 -2.00 12.23
N HIS A 99 3.68 -0.81 11.77
CA HIS A 99 2.77 -0.65 10.64
C HIS A 99 3.35 -1.26 9.36
N VAL A 100 4.56 -0.90 8.95
CA VAL A 100 5.16 -1.44 7.70
C VAL A 100 5.32 -2.95 7.76
N PHE A 101 5.62 -3.53 8.92
CA PHE A 101 5.68 -4.98 9.09
C PHE A 101 4.30 -5.63 8.90
N LYS A 102 3.25 -5.07 9.51
CA LYS A 102 1.87 -5.56 9.33
C LYS A 102 1.40 -5.45 7.89
N VAL A 103 1.74 -4.36 7.21
CA VAL A 103 1.44 -4.15 5.79
C VAL A 103 2.17 -5.17 4.92
N ALA A 104 3.48 -5.32 5.08
CA ALA A 104 4.28 -6.28 4.32
C ALA A 104 3.81 -7.73 4.52
N CYS A 105 3.36 -8.09 5.73
CA CYS A 105 2.81 -9.40 6.03
C CYS A 105 1.36 -9.60 5.55
N GLY A 106 0.71 -8.58 4.99
CA GLY A 106 -0.69 -8.64 4.57
C GLY A 106 -1.70 -8.72 5.72
N LEU A 107 -1.27 -8.45 6.96
CA LEU A 107 -2.14 -8.42 8.15
C LEU A 107 -2.99 -7.15 8.21
N ASP A 108 -2.57 -6.12 7.50
CA ASP A 108 -3.30 -4.87 7.38
C ASP A 108 -4.00 -4.72 6.03
N SER A 109 -4.20 -5.79 5.25
CA SER A 109 -4.89 -5.75 3.94
C SER A 109 -6.39 -6.06 4.05
N GLN A 110 -7.19 -5.52 3.12
CA GLN A 110 -8.62 -5.83 3.03
C GLN A 110 -8.85 -7.33 2.75
N LEU A 111 -7.93 -7.95 2.01
CA LEU A 111 -7.83 -9.40 1.86
C LEU A 111 -6.64 -9.88 2.68
N LEU A 112 -6.91 -10.59 3.78
CA LEU A 112 -5.87 -11.15 4.64
C LEU A 112 -5.04 -12.16 3.85
N GLY A 113 -3.72 -11.97 3.83
CA GLY A 113 -2.78 -12.88 3.18
C GLY A 113 -2.63 -12.69 1.66
N GLU A 114 -3.14 -11.61 1.08
CA GLU A 114 -2.95 -11.32 -0.35
C GLU A 114 -1.46 -11.23 -0.72
N ASP A 115 -1.03 -11.99 -1.74
CA ASP A 115 0.38 -12.06 -2.08
C ASP A 115 0.92 -10.77 -2.73
N GLN A 116 0.02 -10.00 -3.33
CA GLN A 116 0.34 -8.80 -4.10
C GLN A 116 0.95 -7.68 -3.25
N ILE A 117 0.56 -7.54 -1.97
CA ILE A 117 1.07 -6.45 -1.11
C ILE A 117 2.57 -6.57 -0.85
N LEU A 118 3.10 -7.80 -0.72
CA LEU A 118 4.53 -8.01 -0.50
C LEU A 118 5.36 -7.58 -1.72
N ALA A 119 4.86 -7.87 -2.93
CA ALA A 119 5.46 -7.40 -4.16
C ALA A 119 5.41 -5.87 -4.24
N GLN A 120 4.26 -5.26 -3.94
CA GLN A 120 4.10 -3.79 -3.94
C GLN A 120 5.01 -3.09 -2.92
N VAL A 121 5.22 -3.67 -1.74
CA VAL A 121 6.17 -3.14 -0.74
C VAL A 121 7.61 -3.23 -1.25
N LYS A 122 7.97 -4.33 -1.92
CA LYS A 122 9.29 -4.49 -2.55
C LYS A 122 9.50 -3.48 -3.66
N ASP A 123 8.50 -3.28 -4.51
CA ASP A 123 8.58 -2.33 -5.64
C ASP A 123 8.67 -0.89 -5.14
N ALA A 124 7.88 -0.51 -4.13
CA ALA A 124 7.96 0.79 -3.48
C ALA A 124 9.36 1.08 -2.91
N HIS A 125 9.97 0.09 -2.25
CA HIS A 125 11.34 0.20 -1.76
C HIS A 125 12.33 0.37 -2.91
N PHE A 126 12.21 -0.44 -3.97
CA PHE A 126 13.11 -0.39 -5.12
C PHE A 126 13.02 0.93 -5.88
N THR A 127 11.82 1.45 -6.15
CA THR A 127 11.65 2.76 -6.80
C THR A 127 12.27 3.89 -5.99
N SER A 128 12.20 3.82 -4.66
CA SER A 128 12.80 4.84 -3.78
C SER A 128 14.33 4.77 -3.75
N LEU A 129 14.90 3.57 -3.95
CA LEU A 129 16.33 3.38 -4.17
C LEU A 129 16.77 3.98 -5.52
N GLU A 130 16.04 3.70 -6.60
CA GLU A 130 16.32 4.24 -7.94
C GLU A 130 16.23 5.77 -7.98
N CYS A 131 15.27 6.35 -7.25
CA CYS A 131 15.14 7.80 -7.13
C CYS A 131 16.17 8.44 -6.17
N GLY A 132 16.98 7.65 -5.47
CA GLY A 132 17.94 8.14 -4.48
C GLY A 132 17.28 8.81 -3.26
N THR A 133 16.02 8.47 -2.95
CA THR A 133 15.27 9.11 -1.86
C THR A 133 15.22 8.28 -0.59
N SER A 134 15.46 6.98 -0.66
CA SER A 134 15.63 6.13 0.53
C SER A 134 17.05 6.22 1.08
N ASN A 135 17.20 6.16 2.40
CA ASN A 135 18.50 6.10 3.08
C ASN A 135 18.72 4.73 3.77
N ASP A 136 19.88 4.52 4.37
CA ASP A 136 20.24 3.24 5.01
C ASP A 136 19.25 2.75 6.06
N VAL A 137 18.64 3.69 6.79
CA VAL A 137 17.63 3.40 7.81
C VAL A 137 16.37 2.83 7.16
N LEU A 138 15.80 3.51 6.17
CA LEU A 138 14.62 3.02 5.45
C LEU A 138 14.94 1.75 4.65
N ASN A 139 16.13 1.66 4.06
CA ASN A 139 16.57 0.48 3.33
C ASN A 139 16.61 -0.77 4.22
N THR A 140 17.11 -0.61 5.44
CA THR A 140 17.12 -1.68 6.42
C THR A 140 15.71 -2.01 6.87
N LEU A 141 14.89 -1.01 7.19
CA LEU A 141 13.50 -1.22 7.63
C LEU A 141 12.67 -2.02 6.60
N PHE A 142 12.70 -1.62 5.33
CA PHE A 142 11.95 -2.29 4.27
C PHE A 142 12.51 -3.68 3.96
N ARG A 143 13.83 -3.86 3.97
CA ARG A 143 14.44 -5.19 3.78
C ARG A 143 14.04 -6.15 4.90
N GLU A 144 14.04 -5.70 6.15
CA GLU A 144 13.64 -6.53 7.30
C GLU A 144 12.13 -6.84 7.27
N SER A 145 11.27 -5.87 6.90
CA SER A 145 9.83 -6.11 6.78
C SER A 145 9.50 -7.13 5.69
N ILE A 146 10.16 -7.03 4.52
CA ILE A 146 10.03 -8.00 3.42
C ILE A 146 10.53 -9.39 3.85
N THR A 147 11.65 -9.45 4.55
CA THR A 147 12.22 -10.73 5.04
C THR A 147 11.31 -11.38 6.07
N CYS A 148 10.75 -10.59 6.99
CA CYS A 148 9.77 -11.06 7.96
C CYS A 148 8.50 -11.60 7.28
N ALA A 149 7.96 -10.85 6.31
CA ALA A 149 6.78 -11.26 5.55
C ALA A 149 7.02 -12.58 4.79
N LYS A 150 8.18 -12.76 4.15
CA LYS A 150 8.55 -14.03 3.51
C LYS A 150 8.59 -15.18 4.52
N LYS A 151 9.22 -14.99 5.68
CA LYS A 151 9.27 -16.01 6.74
C LYS A 151 7.87 -16.38 7.22
N ILE A 152 7.02 -15.40 7.54
CA ILE A 152 5.65 -15.64 7.99
C ILE A 152 4.86 -16.43 6.94
N LYS A 153 4.99 -16.09 5.65
CA LYS A 153 4.34 -16.84 4.57
C LYS A 153 4.83 -18.28 4.42
N THR A 154 6.11 -18.55 4.70
CA THR A 154 6.66 -19.91 4.69
C THR A 154 6.18 -20.74 5.88
N PHE A 155 6.14 -20.14 7.08
CA PHE A 155 5.87 -20.86 8.33
C PHE A 155 4.40 -20.89 8.73
N THR A 156 3.53 -20.11 8.08
CA THR A 156 2.11 -20.05 8.41
C THR A 156 1.24 -20.41 7.21
N ALA A 157 0.03 -20.90 7.48
CA ALA A 157 -0.97 -21.17 6.43
C ALA A 157 -1.60 -19.90 5.84
N LEU A 158 -1.11 -18.69 6.19
CA LEU A 158 -1.61 -17.43 5.62
C LEU A 158 -1.52 -17.41 4.09
N SER A 159 -0.51 -18.08 3.52
CA SER A 159 -0.34 -18.25 2.06
C SER A 159 -1.15 -19.42 1.48
N LYS A 160 -1.46 -20.45 2.28
CA LYS A 160 -2.15 -21.66 1.81
C LYS A 160 -3.65 -21.43 1.53
N ASN A 161 -4.23 -20.39 2.12
CA ASN A 161 -5.61 -19.97 1.94
C ASN A 161 -5.71 -18.51 1.48
N SER A 162 -4.72 -17.96 0.77
CA SER A 162 -4.79 -16.57 0.30
C SER A 162 -5.96 -16.42 -0.68
N VAL A 163 -7.05 -15.85 -0.18
CA VAL A 163 -8.24 -15.58 -1.00
C VAL A 163 -7.93 -14.31 -1.79
N SER A 164 -7.72 -14.45 -3.09
CA SER A 164 -7.57 -13.31 -3.99
C SER A 164 -8.92 -12.64 -4.22
N ALA A 165 -8.92 -11.40 -4.71
CA ALA A 165 -10.15 -10.72 -5.10
C ALA A 165 -10.94 -11.53 -6.14
N GLY A 166 -10.23 -12.19 -7.07
CA GLY A 166 -10.83 -13.06 -8.07
C GLY A 166 -11.52 -14.29 -7.46
N SER A 167 -10.85 -15.00 -6.55
CA SER A 167 -11.45 -16.19 -5.93
C SER A 167 -12.59 -15.86 -4.96
N LEU A 168 -12.53 -14.70 -4.28
CA LEU A 168 -13.65 -14.20 -3.47
C LEU A 168 -14.85 -13.83 -4.36
N ALA A 169 -14.62 -13.19 -5.50
CA ALA A 169 -15.66 -12.85 -6.45
C ALA A 169 -16.35 -14.10 -7.02
N VAL A 170 -15.58 -15.15 -7.39
CA VAL A 170 -16.17 -16.43 -7.81
C VAL A 170 -16.96 -17.08 -6.68
N LYS A 171 -16.45 -17.05 -5.44
CA LYS A 171 -17.19 -17.57 -4.28
C LYS A 171 -18.52 -16.83 -4.11
N LEU A 172 -18.53 -15.50 -4.21
CA LEU A 172 -19.76 -14.69 -4.14
C LEU A 172 -20.75 -15.05 -5.24
N VAL A 173 -20.28 -15.29 -6.47
CA VAL A 173 -21.13 -15.75 -7.58
C VAL A 173 -21.71 -17.14 -7.29
N LYS A 174 -20.89 -18.09 -6.84
CA LYS A 174 -21.35 -19.44 -6.45
C LYS A 174 -22.37 -19.38 -5.31
N ASP A 175 -22.12 -18.58 -4.28
CA ASP A 175 -23.05 -18.39 -3.15
C ASP A 175 -24.39 -17.80 -3.64
N TYR A 176 -24.36 -16.81 -4.54
CA TYR A 176 -25.56 -16.21 -5.14
C TYR A 176 -26.39 -17.22 -5.94
N PHE A 177 -25.74 -18.08 -6.72
CA PHE A 177 -26.40 -19.13 -7.52
C PHE A 177 -26.56 -20.48 -6.79
N LYS A 178 -26.35 -20.52 -5.46
CA LYS A 178 -26.42 -21.75 -4.63
C LYS A 178 -25.55 -22.91 -5.15
N GLY A 179 -24.40 -22.57 -5.72
CA GLY A 179 -23.38 -23.50 -6.18
C GLY A 179 -23.49 -23.97 -7.62
N ASN A 180 -24.63 -23.77 -8.32
CA ASN A 180 -24.75 -24.19 -9.71
C ASN A 180 -24.55 -23.02 -10.67
N ILE A 181 -23.44 -23.07 -11.42
CA ILE A 181 -23.05 -22.05 -12.41
C ILE A 181 -22.71 -22.66 -13.78
N GLU A 182 -22.93 -23.96 -13.98
CA GLU A 182 -22.55 -24.69 -15.21
C GLU A 182 -23.30 -24.19 -16.46
N ASP A 183 -24.51 -23.66 -16.26
CA ASP A 183 -25.37 -23.11 -17.31
C ASP A 183 -25.23 -21.59 -17.48
N LYS A 184 -24.27 -20.96 -16.79
CA LYS A 184 -24.09 -19.50 -16.78
C LYS A 184 -22.93 -19.10 -17.68
N CYS A 185 -23.08 -17.96 -18.34
CA CYS A 185 -22.02 -17.34 -19.13
C CYS A 185 -21.50 -16.11 -18.38
N ALA A 186 -20.19 -16.01 -18.20
CA ALA A 186 -19.55 -14.89 -17.54
C ALA A 186 -18.75 -14.06 -18.56
N LEU A 187 -18.93 -12.73 -18.53
CA LEU A 187 -18.10 -11.79 -19.27
C LEU A 187 -17.08 -11.17 -18.30
N VAL A 188 -15.80 -11.39 -18.55
CA VAL A 188 -14.70 -10.76 -17.82
C VAL A 188 -14.16 -9.61 -18.67
N ILE A 189 -14.23 -8.38 -18.14
CA ILE A 189 -13.69 -7.20 -18.81
C ILE A 189 -12.34 -6.86 -18.19
N GLY A 190 -11.26 -7.11 -18.95
CA GLY A 190 -9.87 -6.85 -18.56
C GLY A 190 -9.03 -8.11 -18.32
N THR A 191 -7.77 -8.10 -18.75
CA THR A 191 -6.83 -9.24 -18.70
C THR A 191 -5.74 -9.09 -17.64
N GLY A 192 -5.94 -8.21 -16.66
CA GLY A 192 -5.00 -8.04 -15.55
C GLY A 192 -4.95 -9.26 -14.62
N GLU A 193 -4.03 -9.25 -13.66
CA GLU A 193 -3.82 -10.38 -12.72
C GLU A 193 -5.13 -10.89 -12.08
N ILE A 194 -6.03 -9.98 -11.70
CA ILE A 194 -7.32 -10.33 -11.09
C ILE A 194 -8.26 -11.06 -12.08
N GLY A 195 -8.30 -10.62 -13.34
CA GLY A 195 -9.13 -11.23 -14.39
C GLY A 195 -8.63 -12.63 -14.75
N ALA A 196 -7.31 -12.84 -14.78
CA ALA A 196 -6.71 -14.15 -15.00
C ALA A 196 -7.08 -15.16 -13.88
N VAL A 197 -7.05 -14.73 -12.62
CA VAL A 197 -7.44 -15.58 -11.49
C VAL A 197 -8.94 -15.91 -11.52
N PHE A 198 -9.78 -14.97 -11.96
CA PHE A 198 -11.21 -15.20 -12.12
C PHE A 198 -11.48 -16.29 -13.17
N HIS A 199 -10.82 -16.23 -14.33
CA HIS A 199 -10.94 -17.26 -15.37
C HIS A 199 -10.52 -18.66 -14.88
N LEU A 200 -9.49 -18.77 -14.03
CA LEU A 200 -9.02 -20.06 -13.53
C LEU A 200 -9.91 -20.68 -12.44
N SER A 201 -10.88 -19.93 -11.91
CA SER A 201 -11.66 -20.31 -10.72
C SER A 201 -13.13 -20.65 -11.01
N ILE A 202 -13.62 -20.31 -12.20
CA ILE A 202 -14.97 -20.67 -12.72
C ILE A 202 -14.87 -22.02 -13.40
#